data_AF-A0A2M7QES3-F1
#
_entry.id   AF-A0A2M7QES3-F1
#
_cell.length_a   1.000
_cell.length_b   1.000
_cell.length_c   1.000
_cell.angle_alpha   90.00
_cell.angle_beta   90.00
_cell.angle_gamma   90.00
#
_symmetry.space_group_name_H-M   'P 1'
#
loop_
_entity.id
_entity.type
_entity.pdbx_description
1 polymer ?
#
loop_
_entity_poly.entity_id
_entity_poly.type
_entity_poly.pdbx_seq_one_letter_code
_entity_poly.pdbx_strand_id
1 'polypeptide(L)'
;MIKVIKIIIFITVVAVILSVSSVSAQSVLPLTVGPARQQITINPGEQASFTVRFYNESETPITGLLKVNDFIVQDKDGSPRILDDVSQGTSRFTGSSWITLPYDRMSIAANDKVTVQA
;
A
#
# COMPACT_ATOMS: atom_id res chain seq x y z
N MET A 1 -51.44 6.75 28.51
CA MET A 1 -50.40 7.66 27.96
C MET A 1 -49.00 7.02 27.89
N ILE A 2 -48.46 6.48 28.99
CA ILE A 2 -47.12 5.83 29.04
C ILE A 2 -46.92 4.66 28.05
N LYS A 3 -47.95 3.84 27.79
CA LYS A 3 -47.86 2.74 26.81
C LYS A 3 -47.67 3.23 25.36
N VAL A 4 -48.31 4.34 25.01
CA VAL A 4 -48.23 4.93 23.65
C VAL A 4 -46.85 5.56 23.42
N ILE A 5 -46.29 6.22 24.44
CA ILE A 5 -44.93 6.79 24.40
C ILE A 5 -43.88 5.70 24.17
N LYS A 6 -44.00 4.54 24.84
CA LYS A 6 -43.07 3.41 24.64
C LYS A 6 -43.13 2.84 23.21
N ILE A 7 -44.32 2.78 22.63
CA ILE A 7 -44.52 2.31 21.25
C ILE A 7 -43.89 3.28 20.24
N ILE A 8 -44.08 4.59 20.45
CA ILE A 8 -43.47 5.61 19.59
C ILE A 8 -41.95 5.53 19.67
N ILE A 9 -41.37 5.43 20.88
CA ILE A 9 -39.92 5.27 21.07
C ILE A 9 -39.42 4.02 20.36
N PHE A 10 -40.12 2.89 20.49
CA PHE A 10 -39.75 1.65 19.83
C PHE A 10 -39.74 1.78 18.30
N ILE A 11 -40.77 2.39 17.72
CA ILE A 11 -40.86 2.63 16.27
C ILE A 11 -39.74 3.56 15.79
N THR A 12 -39.46 4.64 16.53
CA THR A 12 -38.37 5.56 16.18
C THR A 12 -37.01 4.87 16.21
N VAL A 13 -36.75 4.02 17.22
CA VAL A 13 -35.50 3.26 17.32
C VAL A 13 -35.36 2.28 16.16
N VAL A 14 -36.44 1.56 15.82
CA VAL A 14 -36.44 0.63 14.67
C VAL A 14 -36.22 1.37 13.35
N ALA A 15 -36.87 2.53 13.15
CA ALA A 15 -36.68 3.33 11.95
C ALA A 15 -35.24 3.84 11.79
N VAL A 16 -34.58 4.24 12.90
CA VAL A 16 -33.17 4.64 12.89
C VAL A 16 -32.26 3.46 12.56
N ILE A 17 -32.51 2.27 13.12
CA ILE A 17 -31.73 1.06 12.82
C ILE A 17 -31.93 0.60 11.36
N LEU A 18 -33.08 0.86 10.75
CA LEU A 18 -33.31 0.55 9.34
C LEU A 18 -32.70 1.59 8.38
N SER A 19 -32.28 2.76 8.89
CA SER A 19 -31.68 3.83 8.08
C SER A 19 -30.15 3.75 7.97
N VAL A 20 -29.49 2.79 8.64
CA VAL A 20 -28.05 2.58 8.45
C VAL A 20 -27.80 1.87 7.11
N SER A 21 -27.35 2.65 6.14
CA SER A 21 -26.77 2.16 4.89
C SER A 21 -25.44 1.46 5.12
N SER A 22 -25.21 0.34 4.46
CA SER A 22 -23.92 -0.36 4.46
C SER A 22 -22.86 0.48 3.73
N VAL A 23 -21.71 0.67 4.37
CA VAL A 23 -20.53 1.26 3.73
C VAL A 23 -19.52 0.14 3.48
N SER A 24 -19.13 -0.03 2.21
CA SER A 24 -18.01 -0.91 1.84
C SER A 24 -16.70 -0.14 1.99
N ALA A 25 -15.92 -0.46 3.02
CA ALA A 25 -14.60 0.14 3.27
C ALA A 25 -13.46 -0.51 2.47
N GLN A 26 -13.74 -1.49 1.61
CA GLN A 26 -12.74 -2.17 0.80
C GLN A 26 -12.49 -1.38 -0.49
N SER A 27 -11.84 -0.22 -0.38
CA SER A 27 -11.35 0.47 -1.58
C SER A 27 -10.04 -0.18 -2.02
N VAL A 28 -10.06 -0.86 -3.17
CA VAL A 28 -8.83 -1.22 -3.87
C VAL A 28 -8.17 0.10 -4.28
N LEU A 29 -6.93 0.34 -3.86
CA LEU A 29 -6.15 1.46 -4.35
C LEU A 29 -5.82 1.18 -5.83
N PRO A 30 -6.34 1.96 -6.80
CA PRO A 30 -6.12 1.70 -8.22
C PRO A 30 -4.73 2.25 -8.60
N LEU A 31 -3.70 1.55 -8.11
CA LEU A 31 -2.29 1.84 -8.31
C LEU A 31 -1.64 0.64 -8.98
N THR A 32 -1.15 0.84 -10.20
CA THR A 32 -0.41 -0.19 -10.93
C THR A 32 1.07 0.10 -10.87
N VAL A 33 1.89 -0.92 -10.60
CA VAL A 33 3.35 -0.79 -10.49
C VAL A 33 4.04 -1.76 -11.44
N GLY A 34 5.06 -1.30 -12.14
CA GLY A 34 5.79 -2.14 -13.08
C GLY A 34 7.26 -1.79 -13.25
N PRO A 35 8.10 -2.78 -13.58
CA PRO A 35 7.77 -4.21 -13.66
C PRO A 35 7.71 -4.86 -12.26
N ALA A 36 6.98 -5.97 -12.12
CA ALA A 36 6.80 -6.65 -10.84
C ALA A 36 8.08 -7.33 -10.30
N ARG A 37 8.99 -7.73 -11.20
CA ARG A 37 10.28 -8.34 -10.87
C ARG A 37 11.35 -7.86 -11.84
N GLN A 38 12.55 -7.66 -11.31
CA GLN A 38 13.75 -7.35 -12.10
C GLN A 38 14.91 -8.18 -11.57
N GLN A 39 15.82 -8.54 -12.46
CA GLN A 39 17.08 -9.17 -12.12
C GLN A 39 18.20 -8.27 -12.62
N ILE A 40 19.11 -7.91 -11.72
CA ILE A 40 20.25 -7.05 -12.00
C ILE A 40 21.49 -7.85 -11.63
N THR A 41 22.46 -7.90 -12.55
CA THR A 41 23.76 -8.51 -12.33
C THR A 41 24.80 -7.41 -12.38
N ILE A 42 25.54 -7.23 -11.28
CA ILE A 42 26.57 -6.18 -11.14
C ILE A 42 27.89 -6.83 -10.72
N ASN A 43 29.01 -6.29 -11.17
CA ASN A 43 30.31 -6.69 -10.64
C ASN A 43 30.63 -5.92 -9.35
N PRO A 44 31.51 -6.43 -8.48
CA PRO A 44 31.92 -5.73 -7.27
C PRO A 44 32.50 -4.33 -7.59
N GLY A 45 31.97 -3.30 -6.93
CA GLY A 45 32.41 -1.91 -7.10
C GLY A 45 31.69 -1.15 -8.22
N GLU A 46 30.94 -1.84 -9.08
CA GLU A 46 30.08 -1.18 -10.07
C GLU A 46 28.76 -0.70 -9.45
N GLN A 47 28.19 0.34 -10.06
CA GLN A 47 26.87 0.84 -9.74
C GLN A 47 25.96 0.64 -10.94
N ALA A 48 24.72 0.23 -10.68
CA ALA A 48 23.69 0.08 -11.70
C ALA A 48 22.44 0.83 -11.26
N SER A 49 21.72 1.39 -12.22
CA SER A 49 20.41 1.97 -11.98
C SER A 49 19.32 1.09 -12.56
N PHE A 50 18.16 1.12 -11.92
CA PHE A 50 16.95 0.46 -12.40
C PHE A 50 15.75 1.38 -12.27
N THR A 51 14.68 1.01 -12.98
CA THR A 51 13.50 1.87 -13.10
C THR A 51 12.25 1.12 -12.71
N VAL A 52 11.44 1.77 -11.87
CA VAL A 52 10.09 1.32 -11.47
C VAL A 52 9.10 2.43 -11.79
N ARG A 53 8.00 2.07 -12.44
CA ARG A 53 6.93 2.99 -12.82
C ARG A 53 5.69 2.72 -11.98
N PHE A 54 5.11 3.80 -11.47
CA PHE A 54 3.87 3.79 -10.71
C PHE A 54 2.82 4.55 -11.51
N TYR A 55 1.66 3.95 -11.71
CA TYR A 55 0.53 4.51 -12.45
C TYR A 55 -0.64 4.66 -11.50
N ASN A 56 -1.12 5.89 -11.35
CA ASN A 56 -2.33 6.18 -10.61
C ASN A 56 -3.53 6.10 -11.56
N GLU A 57 -4.36 5.09 -11.39
CA GLU A 57 -5.58 4.86 -12.18
C GLU A 57 -6.83 5.42 -11.47
N SER A 58 -6.67 6.20 -10.39
CA SER A 58 -7.78 6.92 -9.77
C SER A 58 -7.97 8.33 -10.33
N GLU A 59 -9.18 8.83 -10.12
CA GLU A 59 -9.57 10.23 -10.34
C GLU A 59 -9.05 11.20 -9.26
N THR A 60 -8.26 10.70 -8.30
CA THR A 60 -7.73 11.47 -7.17
C THR A 60 -6.21 11.36 -7.10
N PRO A 61 -5.48 12.39 -6.62
CA PRO A 61 -4.05 12.24 -6.44
C PRO A 61 -3.71 11.23 -5.33
N ILE A 62 -2.72 10.37 -5.57
CA ILE A 62 -2.18 9.42 -4.58
C ILE A 62 -0.88 9.97 -4.02
N THR A 63 -0.77 10.08 -2.70
CA THR A 63 0.48 10.47 -2.02
C THR A 63 0.90 9.39 -1.05
N GLY A 64 2.18 9.02 -1.06
CA GLY A 64 2.69 7.91 -0.28
C GLY A 64 4.17 8.01 0.05
N LEU A 65 4.61 7.07 0.88
CA LEU A 65 6.02 6.86 1.20
C LEU A 65 6.61 5.82 0.25
N LEU A 66 7.82 6.07 -0.22
CA LEU A 66 8.61 5.13 -0.99
C LEU A 66 9.65 4.49 -0.07
N LYS A 67 9.69 3.17 -0.03
CA LYS A 67 10.60 2.39 0.83
C LYS A 67 11.17 1.21 0.06
N VAL A 68 12.39 0.82 0.43
CA VAL A 68 12.99 -0.44 0.00
C VAL A 68 13.04 -1.37 1.21
N ASN A 69 12.43 -2.53 1.08
CA ASN A 69 12.38 -3.54 2.12
C ASN A 69 12.86 -4.88 1.55
N ASP A 70 13.54 -5.67 2.38
CA ASP A 70 13.77 -7.07 2.07
C ASP A 70 12.49 -7.89 2.32
N PHE A 71 12.43 -9.07 1.73
CA PHE A 71 11.35 -10.01 1.98
C PHE A 71 11.90 -11.42 2.12
N ILE A 72 11.15 -12.25 2.84
CA ILE A 72 11.43 -13.69 2.98
C ILE A 72 10.21 -14.48 2.56
N VAL A 73 10.43 -15.62 1.92
CA VAL A 73 9.37 -16.57 1.58
C VAL A 73 9.44 -17.70 2.59
N GLN A 74 8.44 -17.78 3.47
CA GLN A 74 8.40 -18.78 4.55
C GLN A 74 7.43 -19.93 4.26
N ASP A 75 6.47 -19.73 3.35
CA ASP A 75 5.46 -20.71 3.01
C ASP A 75 5.85 -21.53 1.76
N LYS A 76 5.10 -22.61 1.52
CA LYS A 76 5.28 -23.46 0.34
C LYS A 76 4.65 -22.83 -0.92
N ASP A 77 3.76 -21.87 -0.73
CA ASP A 77 2.99 -21.25 -1.81
C ASP A 77 3.78 -20.11 -2.50
N GLY A 78 4.91 -19.70 -1.91
CA GLY A 78 5.82 -18.72 -2.50
C GLY A 78 5.50 -17.28 -2.13
N SER A 79 4.64 -17.05 -1.13
CA SER A 79 4.19 -15.70 -0.77
C SER A 79 5.30 -14.93 -0.05
N PRO A 80 5.65 -13.72 -0.51
CA PRO A 80 6.66 -12.92 0.15
C PRO A 80 6.09 -12.27 1.42
N ARG A 81 6.81 -12.41 2.54
CA ARG A 81 6.62 -11.61 3.75
C ARG A 81 7.63 -10.48 3.77
N ILE A 82 7.14 -9.24 3.76
CA ILE A 82 7.98 -8.04 3.84
C ILE A 82 8.56 -7.89 5.26
N LEU A 83 9.84 -7.54 5.35
CA LEU A 83 10.53 -7.27 6.60
C LEU A 83 10.53 -5.76 6.87
N ASP A 84 9.55 -5.27 7.64
CA ASP A 84 9.39 -3.84 7.97
C ASP A 84 10.08 -3.44 9.28
N ASP A 85 10.56 -4.41 10.07
CA ASP A 85 11.20 -4.15 11.36
C ASP A 85 12.71 -4.03 11.20
N VAL A 86 13.23 -2.87 11.60
CA VAL A 86 14.65 -2.51 11.62
C VAL A 86 15.48 -3.52 12.43
N SER A 87 14.87 -4.21 13.40
CA SER A 87 15.52 -5.26 14.21
C SER A 87 15.74 -6.58 13.46
N GLN A 88 15.03 -6.81 12.35
CA GLN A 88 15.07 -8.07 11.58
C GLN A 88 15.91 -7.97 10.29
N GLY A 89 16.40 -6.77 9.95
CA GLY A 89 17.02 -6.47 8.64
C GLY A 89 18.23 -5.52 8.66
N THR A 90 18.91 -5.34 9.80
CA THR A 90 20.03 -4.38 9.94
C THR A 90 21.42 -4.96 9.70
N SER A 91 21.55 -5.89 8.74
CA SER A 91 22.87 -6.36 8.31
C SER A 91 23.34 -5.57 7.09
N ARG A 92 24.63 -5.20 7.03
CA ARG A 92 25.26 -4.57 5.84
C ARG A 92 25.15 -5.38 4.54
N PHE A 93 24.65 -6.60 4.64
CA PHE A 93 24.50 -7.56 3.55
C PHE A 93 23.04 -7.75 3.12
N THR A 94 22.11 -6.95 3.63
CA THR A 94 20.74 -6.97 3.13
C THR A 94 20.65 -6.25 1.79
N GLY A 95 19.76 -6.72 0.91
CA GLY A 95 19.59 -6.12 -0.43
C GLY A 95 19.08 -4.68 -0.33
N SER A 96 18.19 -4.42 0.64
CA SER A 96 17.70 -3.06 0.94
C SER A 96 18.82 -2.07 1.25
N SER A 97 19.90 -2.50 1.90
CA SER A 97 21.04 -1.62 2.25
C SER A 97 21.89 -1.20 1.05
N TRP A 98 21.74 -1.86 -0.09
CA TRP A 98 22.51 -1.58 -1.31
C TRP A 98 21.75 -0.72 -2.32
N ILE A 99 20.49 -0.39 -2.04
CA ILE A 99 19.64 0.41 -2.92
C ILE A 99 19.46 1.79 -2.31
N THR A 100 19.69 2.83 -3.12
CA THR A 100 19.46 4.22 -2.73
C THR A 100 18.26 4.77 -3.50
N LEU A 101 17.27 5.30 -2.79
CA LEU A 101 16.12 5.95 -3.41
C LEU A 101 16.42 7.43 -3.67
N PRO A 102 15.91 8.01 -4.77
CA PRO A 102 16.06 9.44 -5.04
C PRO A 102 15.26 10.32 -4.08
N TYR A 103 14.20 9.78 -3.48
CA TYR A 103 13.32 10.43 -2.51
C TYR A 103 12.53 9.39 -1.71
N ASP A 104 12.02 9.78 -0.54
CA ASP A 104 11.26 8.94 0.39
C ASP A 104 9.75 9.15 0.32
N ARG A 105 9.31 10.18 -0.40
CA ARG A 105 7.90 10.55 -0.58
C ARG A 105 7.63 10.94 -2.02
N MET A 106 6.46 10.55 -2.50
CA MET A 106 5.99 10.95 -3.83
C MET A 106 4.49 11.19 -3.84
N SER A 107 4.06 12.02 -4.78
CA SER A 107 2.67 12.25 -5.12
C SER A 107 2.49 12.00 -6.61
N ILE A 108 1.45 11.27 -6.98
CA ILE A 108 1.06 10.99 -8.35
C ILE A 108 -0.29 11.66 -8.57
N ALA A 109 -0.39 12.54 -9.57
CA ALA A 109 -1.65 13.15 -9.95
C ALA A 109 -2.67 12.09 -10.40
N ALA A 110 -3.95 12.46 -10.42
CA ALA A 110 -5.00 11.60 -10.96
C ALA A 110 -4.71 11.20 -12.41
N ASN A 111 -4.90 9.94 -12.77
CA ASN A 111 -4.68 9.40 -14.11
C ASN A 111 -3.26 9.63 -14.68
N ASP A 112 -2.25 9.77 -13.82
CA ASP A 112 -0.86 10.06 -14.20
C ASP A 112 0.11 8.97 -13.73
N LYS A 113 1.39 9.10 -14.11
CA LYS A 113 2.46 8.17 -13.74
C LYS A 113 3.70 8.90 -13.24
N VAL A 114 4.43 8.23 -12.37
CA VAL A 114 5.79 8.63 -11.96
C VAL A 114 6.78 7.51 -12.22
N THR A 115 7.97 7.88 -12.64
CA THR A 115 9.08 6.96 -12.88
C THR A 115 10.13 7.19 -11.82
N VAL A 116 10.37 6.18 -10.99
CA VAL A 116 11.44 6.17 -10.00
C VAL A 116 12.66 5.50 -10.63
N GLN A 117 13.79 6.18 -10.62
CA GLN A 117 15.09 5.61 -10.94
C GLN A 117 15.91 5.53 -9.64
N ALA A 118 16.32 4.32 -9.29
CA ALA A 118 17.17 4.01 -8.15
C ALA A 118 18.48 3.40 -8.64
#